data_AF-A0A0J0UWC4-F1
#
_entry.id   AF-A0A0J0UWC4-F1
#
_cell.length_a   1.000
_cell.length_b   1.000
_cell.length_c   1.000
_cell.angle_alpha   90.00
_cell.angle_beta   90.00
_cell.angle_gamma   90.00
#
_symmetry.space_group_name_H-M   'P 1'
#
loop_
_entity.id
_entity.type
_entity.pdbx_description
1 polymer ?
#
loop_
_entity_poly.entity_id
_entity_poly.type
_entity_poly.pdbx_seq_one_letter_code
_entity_poly.pdbx_strand_id
1 'polypeptide(L)'
;MDVARPPYGSLEFPSTTNRARYSRMAAAGTAMRIAPGVYVVGSQLPPAETGRHHLLAVVAHVLPGGVLCGRSALTGGLPNDGRLYVAAPPGARKAPLRMPGVTVEPVVGPGPLPGDLQMPHGLWLSGTARKLVENIDVRGRRPRHRAGTEVTEDHVDSIARTGGAGAIERVLRELDVIAGSFDPQAVDAVRSRLVAVLGTATGVVRLRRLRARLTGAPFDASRIDSLRRVVAELQDIAPQPLLGGDESRQRWLAFYEAYFSNFIEGTEFDLDEARAIAINGAEAVERPADAHDVAATYRLATDAVDRCRVPADGGELIELLRDRHALLMAARPERRPGMFKERLNFAGGYQFVEPALVPGTLTAGFDVLAEIVDPLRRAVAMMVLVTEVHPFDDGNGRVARLAANAELTRGGQVRLIIPTVYRNNYLSGLTAVSLGRPGATRSLWSILEFAQRWTAAVDWGDYDDTRAQLTGCHAFLDARYAESQAVRLELPSHRPDTPPPFST
;
A
#
# COMPACT_ATOMS: atom_id res chain seq x y z
N MET A 1 21.56 4.07 -38.98
CA MET A 1 21.26 3.51 -37.65
C MET A 1 20.25 2.40 -37.86
N ASP A 2 20.69 1.14 -37.84
CA ASP A 2 19.77 0.00 -37.92
C ASP A 2 18.95 -0.01 -36.62
N VAL A 3 17.66 0.30 -36.72
CA VAL A 3 16.74 0.11 -35.60
C VAL A 3 16.71 -1.39 -35.34
N ALA A 4 17.31 -1.83 -34.24
CA ALA A 4 17.35 -3.23 -33.85
C ALA A 4 15.94 -3.81 -33.94
N ARG A 5 15.74 -4.79 -34.83
CA ARG A 5 14.42 -5.41 -35.01
C ARG A 5 14.03 -6.04 -33.67
N PRO A 6 12.79 -5.79 -33.20
CA PRO A 6 12.37 -6.34 -31.93
C PRO A 6 12.44 -7.89 -31.95
N PRO A 7 12.90 -8.53 -30.87
CA PRO A 7 13.14 -9.97 -30.83
C PRO A 7 11.86 -10.81 -31.04
N TYR A 8 10.69 -10.21 -30.83
CA TYR A 8 9.37 -10.85 -30.98
C TYR A 8 8.86 -10.92 -32.43
N GLY A 9 9.56 -10.33 -33.40
CA GLY A 9 9.19 -10.38 -34.82
C GLY A 9 7.90 -9.62 -35.16
N SER A 10 7.55 -9.59 -36.44
CA SER A 10 6.37 -8.88 -36.96
C SER A 10 5.21 -9.84 -37.21
N LEU A 11 4.05 -9.53 -36.64
CA LEU A 11 2.81 -10.31 -36.82
C LEU A 11 2.16 -9.98 -38.16
N GLU A 12 1.78 -11.03 -38.90
CA GLU A 12 1.31 -10.93 -40.27
C GLU A 12 0.03 -11.76 -40.45
N PHE A 13 -0.96 -11.15 -41.12
CA PHE A 13 -2.25 -11.76 -41.46
C PHE A 13 -2.40 -11.84 -42.99
N PRO A 14 -1.92 -12.92 -43.65
CA PRO A 14 -1.89 -13.00 -45.10
C PRO A 14 -3.30 -13.03 -45.72
N SER A 15 -3.48 -12.24 -46.77
CA SER A 15 -4.64 -12.32 -47.67
C SER A 15 -4.59 -13.59 -48.52
N THR A 16 -5.65 -13.85 -49.30
CA THR A 16 -5.69 -14.95 -50.26
C THR A 16 -4.59 -14.85 -51.32
N THR A 17 -4.20 -13.64 -51.73
CA THR A 17 -3.21 -13.40 -52.79
C THR A 17 -1.76 -13.61 -52.34
N ASN A 18 -1.43 -13.42 -51.06
CA ASN A 18 -0.06 -13.55 -50.54
C ASN A 18 0.15 -14.76 -49.61
N ARG A 19 -0.89 -15.54 -49.29
CA ARG A 19 -0.81 -16.74 -48.43
C ARG A 19 0.29 -17.73 -48.85
N ALA A 20 0.45 -17.98 -50.15
CA ALA A 20 1.47 -18.89 -50.67
C ALA A 20 2.90 -18.40 -50.41
N ARG A 21 3.12 -17.08 -50.34
CA ARG A 21 4.43 -16.50 -49.98
C ARG A 21 4.77 -16.81 -48.52
N TYR A 22 3.87 -16.54 -47.58
CA TYR A 22 4.14 -16.78 -46.15
C TYR A 22 4.27 -18.27 -45.82
N SER A 23 3.54 -19.15 -46.52
CA SER A 23 3.73 -20.60 -46.39
C SER A 23 5.13 -21.04 -46.83
N ARG A 24 5.67 -20.49 -47.93
CA ARG A 24 7.05 -20.75 -48.38
C ARG A 24 8.08 -20.19 -47.40
N MET A 25 7.85 -18.98 -46.87
CA MET A 25 8.73 -18.39 -45.84
C MET A 25 8.78 -19.25 -44.57
N ALA A 26 7.65 -19.83 -44.17
CA ALA A 26 7.59 -20.74 -43.03
C ALA A 26 8.32 -22.07 -43.29
N ALA A 27 8.18 -22.65 -44.49
CA ALA A 27 8.95 -23.83 -44.88
C ALA A 27 10.47 -23.57 -44.93
N ALA A 28 10.86 -22.34 -45.28
CA ALA A 28 12.26 -21.90 -45.29
C ALA A 28 12.77 -21.44 -43.91
N GLY A 29 11.98 -21.54 -42.83
CA GLY A 29 12.35 -21.13 -41.48
C GLY A 29 12.45 -19.61 -41.23
N THR A 30 12.11 -18.78 -42.23
CA THR A 30 12.17 -17.30 -42.13
C THR A 30 10.90 -16.67 -41.54
N ALA A 31 9.84 -17.47 -41.39
CA ALA A 31 8.62 -17.10 -40.68
C ALA A 31 8.13 -18.25 -39.81
N MET A 32 7.45 -17.93 -38.71
CA MET A 32 6.84 -18.90 -37.81
C MET A 32 5.33 -18.85 -37.97
N ARG A 33 4.70 -19.99 -38.29
CA ARG A 33 3.24 -20.09 -38.29
C ARG A 33 2.74 -20.32 -36.87
N ILE A 34 2.03 -19.35 -36.30
CA ILE A 34 1.51 -19.43 -34.93
C ILE A 34 0.02 -19.79 -34.85
N ALA A 35 -0.72 -19.68 -35.96
CA ALA A 35 -2.09 -20.20 -36.08
C ALA A 35 -2.45 -20.44 -37.56
N PRO A 36 -3.61 -21.05 -37.88
CA PRO A 36 -4.10 -21.11 -39.26
C PRO A 36 -4.26 -19.72 -39.87
N GLY A 37 -3.44 -19.40 -40.88
CA GLY A 37 -3.45 -18.09 -41.55
C GLY A 37 -2.78 -16.97 -40.75
N VAL A 38 -1.98 -17.27 -39.73
CA VAL A 38 -1.30 -16.27 -38.90
C VAL A 38 0.18 -16.62 -38.80
N TYR A 39 1.04 -15.67 -39.16
CA TYR A 39 2.48 -15.85 -39.24
C TYR A 39 3.21 -14.74 -38.48
N VAL A 40 4.39 -15.05 -37.97
CA VAL A 40 5.32 -14.07 -37.37
C VAL A 40 6.63 -14.15 -38.13
N VAL A 41 7.07 -13.02 -38.70
CA VAL A 41 8.30 -12.95 -39.49
C VAL A 41 9.44 -12.42 -38.62
N GLY A 42 10.59 -13.11 -38.64
CA GLY A 42 11.80 -12.65 -37.96
C GLY A 42 11.79 -12.70 -36.43
N SER A 43 10.92 -13.51 -35.82
CA SER A 43 10.97 -13.76 -34.37
C SER A 43 12.22 -14.56 -34.01
N GLN A 44 12.93 -14.11 -32.98
CA GLN A 44 14.05 -14.82 -32.34
C GLN A 44 13.60 -15.58 -31.09
N LEU A 45 12.37 -15.34 -30.62
CA LEU A 45 11.80 -16.02 -29.45
C LEU A 45 11.33 -17.45 -29.77
N PRO A 46 11.30 -18.36 -28.77
CA PRO A 46 10.66 -19.67 -28.88
C PRO A 46 9.17 -19.56 -29.25
N PRO A 47 8.57 -20.57 -29.93
CA PRO A 47 7.20 -20.46 -30.43
C PRO A 47 6.14 -20.09 -29.39
N ALA A 48 6.22 -20.64 -28.18
CA ALA A 48 5.27 -20.34 -27.11
C ALA A 48 5.38 -18.89 -26.62
N GLU A 49 6.58 -18.33 -26.55
CA GLU A 49 6.80 -16.93 -26.16
C GLU A 49 6.36 -15.97 -27.26
N THR A 50 6.66 -16.28 -28.52
CA THR A 50 6.15 -15.54 -29.69
C THR A 50 4.63 -15.54 -29.71
N GLY A 51 4.00 -16.70 -29.50
CA GLY A 51 2.55 -16.84 -29.44
C GLY A 51 1.92 -16.04 -28.29
N ARG A 52 2.56 -16.04 -27.12
CA ARG A 52 2.09 -15.27 -25.94
C ARG A 52 2.22 -13.76 -26.17
N HIS A 53 3.32 -13.29 -26.76
CA HIS A 53 3.53 -11.87 -27.04
C HIS A 53 2.46 -11.31 -27.98
N HIS A 54 2.16 -12.04 -29.07
CA HIS A 54 1.20 -11.61 -30.08
C HIS A 54 -0.25 -12.02 -29.78
N LEU A 55 -0.51 -12.65 -28.63
CA LEU A 55 -1.79 -13.29 -28.32
C LEU A 55 -3.00 -12.34 -28.49
N LEU A 56 -2.96 -11.17 -27.86
CA LEU A 56 -4.09 -10.24 -27.91
C LEU A 56 -4.33 -9.69 -29.33
N ALA A 57 -3.27 -9.42 -30.09
CA ALA A 57 -3.40 -8.96 -31.47
C ALA A 57 -4.01 -10.04 -32.37
N VAL A 58 -3.63 -11.31 -32.18
CA VAL A 58 -4.24 -12.43 -32.90
C VAL A 58 -5.70 -12.61 -32.52
N VAL A 59 -6.03 -12.55 -31.21
CA VAL A 59 -7.40 -12.63 -30.72
C VAL A 59 -8.27 -11.52 -31.31
N ALA A 60 -7.78 -10.28 -31.33
CA ALA A 60 -8.48 -9.14 -31.92
C ALA A 60 -8.76 -9.32 -33.42
N HIS A 61 -7.83 -9.94 -34.15
CA HIS A 61 -8.05 -10.23 -35.57
C HIS A 61 -9.11 -11.31 -35.80
N VAL A 62 -9.08 -12.40 -35.01
CA VAL A 62 -10.01 -13.53 -35.22
C VAL A 62 -11.37 -13.35 -34.56
N LEU A 63 -11.45 -12.50 -33.53
CA LEU A 63 -12.63 -12.15 -32.76
C LEU A 63 -12.64 -10.62 -32.51
N PRO A 64 -12.91 -9.81 -33.55
CA PRO A 64 -12.94 -8.35 -33.41
C PRO A 64 -13.93 -7.90 -32.35
N GLY A 65 -13.50 -7.02 -31.44
CA GLY A 65 -14.34 -6.55 -30.32
C GLY A 65 -14.63 -7.61 -29.25
N GLY A 66 -13.91 -8.74 -29.26
CA GLY A 66 -14.09 -9.81 -28.29
C GLY A 66 -13.83 -9.38 -26.84
N VAL A 67 -14.57 -10.00 -25.91
CA VAL A 67 -14.45 -9.73 -24.47
C VAL A 67 -13.80 -10.92 -23.77
N LEU A 68 -12.65 -10.73 -23.14
CA LEU A 68 -12.00 -11.73 -22.30
C LEU A 68 -12.90 -12.02 -21.09
N CYS A 69 -13.44 -13.23 -21.01
CA CYS A 69 -14.60 -13.56 -20.18
C CYS A 69 -14.34 -14.73 -19.21
N GLY A 70 -15.26 -14.96 -18.26
CA GLY A 70 -15.24 -16.12 -17.37
C GLY A 70 -13.91 -16.24 -16.58
N ARG A 71 -13.30 -17.43 -16.58
CA ARG A 71 -12.01 -17.68 -15.91
C ARG A 71 -10.86 -16.80 -16.42
N SER A 72 -10.87 -16.42 -17.69
CA SER A 72 -9.84 -15.53 -18.26
C SER A 72 -10.00 -14.09 -17.78
N ALA A 73 -11.22 -13.65 -17.46
CA ALA A 73 -11.44 -12.32 -16.89
C ALA A 73 -10.95 -12.20 -15.43
N LEU A 74 -11.00 -13.31 -14.68
CA LEU A 74 -10.51 -13.38 -13.30
C LEU A 74 -8.98 -13.27 -13.21
N THR A 75 -8.26 -13.68 -14.25
CA THR A 75 -6.79 -13.62 -14.36
C THR A 75 -6.29 -12.41 -15.15
N GLY A 76 -7.11 -11.37 -15.30
CA GLY A 76 -6.73 -10.14 -16.02
C GLY A 76 -6.49 -10.33 -17.52
N GLY A 77 -7.10 -11.36 -18.12
CA GLY A 77 -6.91 -11.68 -19.54
C GLY A 77 -5.77 -12.65 -19.82
N LEU A 78 -5.16 -13.26 -18.79
CA LEU A 78 -4.14 -14.29 -18.97
C LEU A 78 -4.76 -15.68 -19.19
N PRO A 79 -4.13 -16.56 -19.99
CA PRO A 79 -4.58 -17.93 -20.15
C PRO A 79 -4.64 -18.70 -18.83
N ASN A 80 -5.71 -19.46 -18.63
CA ASN A 80 -5.92 -20.36 -17.49
C ASN A 80 -5.83 -21.81 -17.98
N ASP A 81 -4.90 -22.60 -17.44
CA ASP A 81 -4.60 -23.96 -17.90
C ASP A 81 -4.38 -24.07 -19.42
N GLY A 82 -3.62 -23.10 -19.96
CA GLY A 82 -3.34 -22.98 -21.39
C GLY A 82 -4.53 -22.59 -22.26
N ARG A 83 -5.61 -22.06 -21.67
CA ARG A 83 -6.84 -21.66 -22.39
C ARG A 83 -7.20 -20.20 -22.14
N LEU A 84 -7.63 -19.52 -23.19
CA LEU A 84 -8.12 -18.15 -23.12
C LEU A 84 -9.56 -18.10 -23.62
N TYR A 85 -10.50 -17.73 -22.76
CA TYR A 85 -11.92 -17.65 -23.11
C TYR A 85 -12.30 -16.24 -23.55
N VAL A 86 -12.97 -16.15 -24.69
CA VAL A 86 -13.33 -14.87 -25.31
C VAL A 86 -14.78 -14.89 -25.73
N ALA A 87 -15.62 -14.06 -25.10
CA ALA A 87 -17.00 -13.87 -25.46
C ALA A 87 -17.10 -13.09 -26.78
N ALA A 88 -17.93 -13.59 -27.69
CA ALA A 88 -18.24 -12.95 -28.95
C ALA A 88 -19.73 -13.17 -29.31
N PRO A 89 -20.36 -12.20 -30.01
CA PRO A 89 -21.78 -12.26 -30.33
C PRO A 89 -22.13 -13.46 -31.24
N PRO A 90 -23.41 -13.88 -31.25
CA PRO A 90 -23.88 -14.92 -32.16
C PRO A 90 -23.50 -14.63 -33.61
N GLY A 91 -22.89 -15.60 -34.30
CA GLY A 91 -22.37 -15.45 -35.66
C GLY A 91 -20.84 -15.31 -35.74
N ALA A 92 -20.16 -15.06 -34.61
CA ALA A 92 -18.71 -15.10 -34.54
C ALA A 92 -18.14 -16.53 -34.67
N ARG A 93 -16.82 -16.62 -34.86
CA ARG A 93 -16.07 -17.89 -34.93
C ARG A 93 -16.38 -18.75 -33.71
N LYS A 94 -16.84 -19.99 -33.94
CA LYS A 94 -17.09 -20.98 -32.88
C LYS A 94 -15.94 -21.96 -32.65
N ALA A 95 -15.09 -22.15 -33.66
CA ALA A 95 -14.00 -23.12 -33.60
C ALA A 95 -12.82 -22.58 -32.76
N PRO A 96 -12.29 -23.36 -31.81
CA PRO A 96 -11.10 -22.97 -31.05
C PRO A 96 -9.92 -22.64 -31.97
N LEU A 97 -9.13 -21.65 -31.58
CA LEU A 97 -7.88 -21.29 -32.26
C LEU A 97 -6.71 -21.80 -31.43
N ARG A 98 -6.00 -22.80 -31.95
CA ARG A 98 -4.78 -23.32 -31.32
C ARG A 98 -3.59 -22.46 -31.73
N MET A 99 -2.87 -21.99 -30.72
CA MET A 99 -1.60 -21.29 -30.85
C MET A 99 -0.52 -22.00 -30.01
N PRO A 100 0.77 -21.78 -30.27
CA PRO A 100 1.82 -22.26 -29.38
C PRO A 100 1.57 -21.83 -27.93
N GLY A 101 1.46 -22.80 -27.01
CA GLY A 101 1.29 -22.55 -25.58
C GLY A 101 -0.10 -22.11 -25.11
N VAL A 102 -1.05 -21.82 -26.02
CA VAL A 102 -2.40 -21.36 -25.64
C VAL A 102 -3.46 -21.75 -26.68
N THR A 103 -4.65 -22.12 -26.20
CA THR A 103 -5.84 -22.29 -27.04
C THR A 103 -6.84 -21.17 -26.73
N VAL A 104 -7.19 -20.38 -27.73
CA VAL A 104 -8.28 -19.40 -27.64
C VAL A 104 -9.60 -20.12 -27.88
N GLU A 105 -10.50 -20.04 -26.92
CA GLU A 105 -11.79 -20.70 -26.87
C GLU A 105 -12.90 -19.65 -26.98
N PRO A 106 -13.52 -19.49 -28.17
CA PRO A 106 -14.65 -18.60 -28.33
C PRO A 106 -15.85 -19.07 -27.50
N VAL A 107 -16.48 -18.14 -26.78
CA VAL A 107 -17.70 -18.37 -26.02
C VAL A 107 -18.80 -17.52 -26.63
N VAL A 108 -19.98 -18.09 -26.86
CA VAL A 108 -21.13 -17.30 -27.30
C VAL A 108 -21.60 -16.44 -26.13
N GLY A 109 -21.61 -15.13 -26.30
CA GLY A 109 -21.99 -14.18 -25.27
C GLY A 109 -22.12 -12.76 -25.80
N PRO A 110 -22.56 -11.80 -24.97
CA PRO A 110 -22.66 -10.41 -25.39
C PRO A 110 -21.28 -9.84 -25.72
N GLY A 111 -21.26 -8.85 -26.63
CA GLY A 111 -20.11 -7.99 -26.86
C GLY A 111 -19.80 -7.10 -25.64
N PRO A 112 -19.01 -6.04 -25.79
CA PRO A 112 -18.66 -5.13 -24.69
C PRO A 112 -19.90 -4.49 -24.07
N LEU A 113 -19.93 -4.40 -22.74
CA LEU A 113 -21.03 -3.81 -21.96
C LEU A 113 -20.50 -2.67 -21.05
N PRO A 114 -21.39 -1.78 -20.56
CA PRO A 114 -21.00 -0.77 -19.59
C PRO A 114 -20.27 -1.38 -18.38
N GLY A 115 -19.12 -0.81 -18.03
CA GLY A 115 -18.25 -1.31 -16.94
C GLY A 115 -17.16 -2.29 -17.38
N ASP A 116 -17.17 -2.78 -18.63
CA ASP A 116 -16.06 -3.55 -19.18
C ASP A 116 -14.84 -2.65 -19.43
N LEU A 117 -13.64 -3.21 -19.24
CA LEU A 117 -12.38 -2.49 -19.38
C LEU A 117 -11.83 -2.64 -20.80
N GLN A 118 -11.51 -1.51 -21.44
CA GLN A 118 -10.90 -1.52 -22.76
C GLN A 118 -9.46 -2.07 -22.68
N MET A 119 -9.15 -3.00 -23.57
CA MET A 119 -7.84 -3.64 -23.69
C MET A 119 -7.17 -3.22 -25.02
N PRO A 120 -5.85 -3.42 -25.16
CA PRO A 120 -5.15 -3.19 -26.42
C PRO A 120 -5.80 -3.91 -27.61
N HIS A 121 -5.60 -3.36 -28.81
CA HIS A 121 -6.09 -3.93 -30.08
C HIS A 121 -7.63 -3.98 -30.21
N GLY A 122 -8.35 -3.17 -29.44
CA GLY A 122 -9.82 -3.09 -29.51
C GLY A 122 -10.54 -4.27 -28.85
N LEU A 123 -9.84 -5.03 -28.00
CA LEU A 123 -10.43 -6.04 -27.13
C LEU A 123 -10.97 -5.41 -25.85
N TRP A 124 -11.69 -6.22 -25.09
CA TRP A 124 -12.27 -5.84 -23.81
C TRP A 124 -12.04 -6.92 -22.76
N LEU A 125 -12.09 -6.54 -21.49
CA LEU A 125 -12.04 -7.44 -20.34
C LEU A 125 -13.33 -7.25 -19.54
N SER A 126 -13.99 -8.35 -19.17
CA SER A 126 -15.24 -8.27 -18.40
C SER A 126 -15.09 -7.40 -17.15
N GLY A 127 -16.03 -6.50 -16.91
CA GLY A 127 -16.14 -5.65 -15.73
C GLY A 127 -16.55 -6.43 -14.48
N THR A 128 -16.58 -5.76 -13.33
CA THR A 128 -16.79 -6.40 -12.02
C THR A 128 -18.10 -7.19 -11.96
N ALA A 129 -19.25 -6.55 -12.25
CA ALA A 129 -20.54 -7.24 -12.26
C ALA A 129 -20.60 -8.39 -13.28
N ARG A 130 -20.06 -8.17 -14.49
CA ARG A 130 -20.01 -9.17 -15.56
C ARG A 130 -19.19 -10.41 -15.15
N LYS A 131 -18.04 -10.23 -14.50
CA LYS A 131 -17.22 -11.35 -13.99
C LYS A 131 -18.00 -12.26 -13.05
N LEU A 132 -18.86 -11.69 -12.19
CA LEU A 132 -19.67 -12.48 -11.26
C LEU A 132 -20.71 -13.33 -12.02
N VAL A 133 -21.44 -12.71 -12.96
CA VAL A 133 -22.48 -13.39 -13.75
C VAL A 133 -21.91 -14.45 -14.67
N GLU A 134 -20.74 -14.22 -15.26
CA GLU A 134 -20.09 -15.17 -16.16
C GLU A 134 -19.48 -16.38 -15.44
N ASN A 135 -19.25 -16.30 -14.12
CA ASN A 135 -18.60 -17.37 -13.36
C ASN A 135 -19.53 -18.14 -12.43
N ILE A 136 -20.73 -17.61 -12.11
CA ILE A 136 -21.69 -18.30 -11.24
C ILE A 136 -22.21 -19.60 -11.87
N ASP A 137 -22.45 -20.62 -11.04
CA ASP A 137 -23.15 -21.82 -11.51
C ASP A 137 -24.65 -21.54 -11.70
N VAL A 138 -25.18 -22.07 -12.80
CA VAL A 138 -26.61 -22.18 -13.06
C VAL A 138 -26.98 -23.65 -13.17
N ARG A 139 -28.28 -23.97 -13.27
CA ARG A 139 -28.73 -25.37 -13.37
C ARG A 139 -28.05 -26.10 -14.54
N GLY A 140 -27.57 -27.31 -14.27
CA GLY A 140 -26.91 -28.17 -15.25
C GLY A 140 -25.40 -28.31 -15.04
N ARG A 141 -24.70 -28.84 -16.04
CA ARG A 141 -23.25 -29.06 -15.96
C ARG A 141 -22.49 -27.75 -16.17
N ARG A 142 -21.65 -27.37 -15.20
CA ARG A 142 -20.78 -26.19 -15.30
C ARG A 142 -19.91 -26.22 -16.58
N PRO A 143 -20.02 -25.21 -17.46
CA PRO A 143 -19.11 -25.06 -18.60
C PRO A 143 -17.67 -24.77 -18.15
N ARG A 144 -16.68 -25.21 -18.93
CA ARG A 144 -15.24 -25.04 -18.60
C ARG A 144 -14.77 -23.60 -18.44
N HIS A 145 -15.43 -22.65 -19.11
CA HIS A 145 -15.08 -21.23 -19.03
C HIS A 145 -15.51 -20.57 -17.71
N ARG A 146 -16.37 -21.21 -16.91
CA ARG A 146 -16.83 -20.68 -15.62
C ARG A 146 -15.98 -21.22 -14.47
N ALA A 147 -15.67 -20.36 -13.51
CA ALA A 147 -14.95 -20.74 -12.30
C ALA A 147 -15.86 -21.45 -11.28
N GLY A 148 -17.15 -21.13 -11.25
CA GLY A 148 -18.13 -21.69 -10.35
C GLY A 148 -18.54 -20.75 -9.23
N THR A 149 -19.53 -21.21 -8.46
CA THR A 149 -20.17 -20.45 -7.39
C THR A 149 -19.21 -20.06 -6.28
N GLU A 150 -18.37 -20.98 -5.84
CA GLU A 150 -17.41 -20.73 -4.76
C GLU A 150 -16.45 -19.58 -5.09
N VAL A 151 -15.85 -19.60 -6.28
CA VAL A 151 -14.95 -18.52 -6.74
C VAL A 151 -15.70 -17.20 -6.91
N THR A 152 -16.98 -17.26 -7.31
CA THR A 152 -17.82 -16.06 -7.42
C THR A 152 -18.10 -15.46 -6.04
N GLU A 153 -18.39 -16.30 -5.04
CA GLU A 153 -18.57 -15.89 -3.64
C GLU A 153 -17.28 -15.32 -3.05
N ASP A 154 -16.12 -15.93 -3.31
CA ASP A 154 -14.81 -15.38 -2.89
C ASP A 154 -14.56 -13.98 -3.51
N HIS A 155 -15.02 -13.76 -4.75
CA HIS A 155 -14.90 -12.46 -5.41
C HIS A 155 -15.84 -11.41 -4.81
N VAL A 156 -17.09 -11.80 -4.49
CA VAL A 156 -18.04 -10.96 -3.75
C VAL A 156 -17.48 -10.60 -2.37
N ASP A 157 -16.92 -11.58 -1.65
CA ASP A 157 -16.24 -11.37 -0.38
C ASP A 157 -15.07 -10.40 -0.54
N SER A 158 -14.28 -10.51 -1.61
CA SER A 158 -13.19 -9.58 -1.89
C SER A 158 -13.71 -8.15 -2.13
N ILE A 159 -14.77 -7.96 -2.92
CA ILE A 159 -15.37 -6.65 -3.15
C ILE A 159 -15.83 -6.04 -1.81
N ALA A 160 -16.52 -6.83 -0.99
CA ALA A 160 -16.98 -6.40 0.32
C ALA A 160 -15.83 -6.04 1.28
N ARG A 161 -14.75 -6.84 1.29
CA ARG A 161 -13.56 -6.58 2.12
C ARG A 161 -12.82 -5.29 1.73
N THR A 162 -12.82 -4.94 0.45
CA THR A 162 -11.99 -3.82 -0.04
C THR A 162 -12.75 -2.49 -0.05
N GLY A 163 -14.08 -2.50 -0.24
CA GLY A 163 -14.86 -1.27 -0.39
C GLY A 163 -16.20 -1.25 0.36
N GLY A 164 -16.44 -2.20 1.27
CA GLY A 164 -17.61 -2.23 2.14
C GLY A 164 -18.95 -2.30 1.41
N ALA A 165 -20.01 -1.85 2.08
CA ALA A 165 -21.37 -1.84 1.55
C ALA A 165 -21.50 -0.99 0.27
N GLY A 166 -20.86 0.19 0.23
CA GLY A 166 -20.91 1.07 -0.94
C GLY A 166 -20.32 0.44 -2.20
N ALA A 167 -19.29 -0.40 -2.10
CA ALA A 167 -18.78 -1.14 -3.24
C ALA A 167 -19.77 -2.20 -3.73
N ILE A 168 -20.44 -2.90 -2.81
CA ILE A 168 -21.46 -3.90 -3.15
C ILE A 168 -22.67 -3.22 -3.80
N GLU A 169 -23.10 -2.05 -3.32
CA GLU A 169 -24.16 -1.24 -3.95
C GLU A 169 -23.78 -0.78 -5.36
N ARG A 170 -22.53 -0.36 -5.59
CA ARG A 170 -22.03 -0.02 -6.93
C ARG A 170 -22.14 -1.22 -7.86
N VAL A 171 -21.70 -2.40 -7.42
CA VAL A 171 -21.75 -3.62 -8.23
C VAL A 171 -23.20 -4.07 -8.49
N LEU A 172 -24.13 -3.83 -7.56
CA LEU A 172 -25.56 -4.04 -7.81
C LEU A 172 -26.09 -3.12 -8.90
N ARG A 173 -25.74 -1.83 -8.89
CA ARG A 173 -26.13 -0.89 -9.95
C ARG A 173 -25.54 -1.28 -11.30
N GLU A 174 -24.28 -1.70 -11.33
CA GLU A 174 -23.65 -2.24 -12.56
C GLU A 174 -24.39 -3.49 -13.05
N LEU A 175 -24.75 -4.40 -12.14
CA LEU A 175 -25.51 -5.61 -12.46
C LEU A 175 -26.88 -5.28 -13.07
N ASP A 176 -27.59 -4.27 -12.55
CA ASP A 176 -28.87 -3.81 -13.08
C ASP A 176 -28.77 -3.34 -14.53
N VAL A 177 -27.70 -2.61 -14.86
CA VAL A 177 -27.46 -2.08 -16.21
C VAL A 177 -27.22 -3.21 -17.22
N ILE A 178 -26.51 -4.28 -16.81
CA ILE A 178 -26.12 -5.36 -17.73
C ILE A 178 -27.07 -6.56 -17.72
N ALA A 179 -28.03 -6.61 -16.79
CA ALA A 179 -28.87 -7.79 -16.51
C ALA A 179 -29.54 -8.37 -17.77
N GLY A 180 -30.06 -7.51 -18.65
CA GLY A 180 -30.77 -7.94 -19.88
C GLY A 180 -29.89 -8.66 -20.91
N SER A 181 -28.56 -8.66 -20.74
CA SER A 181 -27.62 -9.32 -21.66
C SER A 181 -27.25 -10.75 -21.25
N PHE A 182 -27.74 -11.24 -20.11
CA PHE A 182 -27.36 -12.53 -19.54
C PHE A 182 -28.57 -13.40 -19.19
N ASP A 183 -28.30 -14.67 -18.88
CA ASP A 183 -29.30 -15.61 -18.35
C ASP A 183 -29.89 -15.06 -17.04
N PRO A 184 -31.22 -14.87 -16.94
CA PRO A 184 -31.88 -14.38 -15.73
C PRO A 184 -31.52 -15.19 -14.49
N GLN A 185 -31.33 -16.52 -14.59
CA GLN A 185 -30.97 -17.35 -13.44
C GLN A 185 -29.58 -17.00 -12.90
N ALA A 186 -28.62 -16.67 -13.77
CA ALA A 186 -27.29 -16.25 -13.37
C ALA A 186 -27.31 -14.88 -12.70
N VAL A 187 -28.08 -13.94 -13.29
CA VAL A 187 -28.26 -12.59 -12.73
C VAL A 187 -28.88 -12.65 -11.35
N ASP A 188 -29.96 -13.41 -11.17
CA ASP A 188 -30.63 -13.57 -9.88
C ASP A 188 -29.72 -14.22 -8.85
N ALA A 189 -28.96 -15.26 -9.24
CA ALA A 189 -28.01 -15.92 -8.34
C ALA A 189 -26.90 -14.98 -7.83
N VAL A 190 -26.39 -14.08 -8.69
CA VAL A 190 -25.42 -13.06 -8.28
C VAL A 190 -26.09 -11.97 -7.43
N ARG A 191 -27.26 -11.48 -7.85
CA ARG A 191 -28.02 -10.47 -7.11
C ARG A 191 -28.32 -10.94 -5.69
N SER A 192 -28.82 -12.17 -5.51
CA SER A 192 -29.09 -12.74 -4.20
C SER A 192 -27.85 -12.76 -3.30
N ARG A 193 -26.66 -12.99 -3.85
CA ARG A 193 -25.40 -12.98 -3.08
C ARG A 193 -24.99 -11.56 -2.67
N LEU A 194 -25.03 -10.62 -3.60
CA LEU A 194 -24.72 -9.21 -3.32
C LEU A 194 -25.72 -8.62 -2.29
N VAL A 195 -27.02 -8.93 -2.44
CA VAL A 195 -28.06 -8.53 -1.48
C VAL A 195 -27.89 -9.28 -0.15
N ALA A 196 -27.50 -10.55 -0.13
CA ALA A 196 -27.19 -11.27 1.10
C ALA A 196 -26.03 -10.62 1.87
N VAL A 197 -25.07 -10.01 1.17
CA VAL A 197 -23.99 -9.22 1.78
C VAL A 197 -24.51 -7.90 2.37
N LEU A 198 -25.44 -7.20 1.71
CA LEU A 198 -26.01 -5.92 2.19
C LEU A 198 -27.11 -6.08 3.25
N GLY A 199 -27.84 -7.19 3.24
CA GLY A 199 -28.91 -7.52 4.18
C GLY A 199 -30.28 -7.72 3.53
N THR A 200 -30.75 -8.97 3.46
CA THR A 200 -32.15 -9.46 3.63
C THR A 200 -32.32 -10.96 3.32
N ALA A 201 -31.32 -11.67 2.77
CA ALA A 201 -31.44 -13.10 2.48
C ALA A 201 -30.65 -14.00 3.47
N THR A 202 -31.32 -15.00 4.04
CA THR A 202 -30.74 -16.10 4.81
C THR A 202 -30.28 -17.22 3.85
N GLY A 203 -29.01 -17.65 3.90
CA GLY A 203 -28.61 -18.74 2.99
C GLY A 203 -27.26 -19.43 3.15
N VAL A 204 -26.18 -18.78 3.61
CA VAL A 204 -24.86 -19.45 3.67
C VAL A 204 -24.10 -19.06 4.95
N VAL A 205 -23.61 -20.07 5.69
CA VAL A 205 -22.87 -19.90 6.97
C VAL A 205 -21.63 -19.02 6.81
N ARG A 206 -20.98 -19.04 5.63
CA ARG A 206 -19.78 -18.23 5.29
C ARG A 206 -20.13 -16.74 5.13
N LEU A 207 -21.23 -16.42 4.46
CA LEU A 207 -21.76 -15.05 4.31
C LEU A 207 -22.26 -14.46 5.65
N ARG A 208 -22.67 -15.30 6.63
CA ARG A 208 -23.01 -14.86 7.99
C ARG A 208 -21.80 -14.37 8.79
N ARG A 209 -20.60 -14.91 8.56
CA ARG A 209 -19.34 -14.42 9.17
C ARG A 209 -18.90 -13.09 8.54
N LEU A 210 -19.14 -12.90 7.25
CA LEU A 210 -18.94 -11.62 6.56
C LEU A 210 -19.89 -10.55 7.11
N ARG A 211 -21.15 -10.90 7.37
CA ARG A 211 -22.13 -10.03 8.07
C ARG A 211 -21.67 -9.61 9.47
N ALA A 212 -21.08 -10.51 10.25
CA ALA A 212 -20.50 -10.19 11.56
C ALA A 212 -19.26 -9.29 11.50
N ARG A 213 -18.65 -9.12 10.30
CA ARG A 213 -17.57 -8.16 10.04
C ARG A 213 -18.09 -6.83 9.49
N LEU A 214 -19.22 -6.83 8.79
CA LEU A 214 -19.94 -5.62 8.35
C LEU A 214 -20.64 -4.87 9.49
N THR A 215 -20.74 -5.48 10.68
CA THR A 215 -21.09 -4.77 11.93
C THR A 215 -19.91 -3.97 12.51
N GLY A 216 -18.69 -4.12 12.00
CA GLY A 216 -17.55 -3.26 12.28
C GLY A 216 -17.33 -2.20 11.20
N ALA A 217 -16.63 -1.11 11.52
CA ALA A 217 -16.30 -0.07 10.55
C ALA A 217 -15.47 -0.65 9.37
N PRO A 218 -15.76 -0.28 8.11
CA PRO A 218 -15.00 -0.75 6.96
C PRO A 218 -13.53 -0.31 7.05
N PHE A 219 -12.61 -1.13 6.55
CA PHE A 219 -11.17 -0.90 6.64
C PHE A 219 -10.44 -1.32 5.35
N ASP A 220 -9.24 -0.81 5.15
CA ASP A 220 -8.38 -1.16 4.01
C ASP A 220 -7.63 -2.47 4.28
N ALA A 221 -8.17 -3.57 3.75
CA ALA A 221 -7.58 -4.90 3.94
C ALA A 221 -6.15 -5.03 3.39
N SER A 222 -5.79 -4.30 2.33
CA SER A 222 -4.43 -4.34 1.78
C SER A 222 -3.42 -3.78 2.77
N ARG A 223 -3.76 -2.70 3.48
CA ARG A 223 -2.92 -2.15 4.55
C ARG A 223 -2.80 -3.08 5.73
N ILE A 224 -3.90 -3.71 6.14
CA ILE A 224 -3.86 -4.68 7.23
C ILE A 224 -2.95 -5.86 6.88
N ASP A 225 -3.01 -6.37 5.64
CA ASP A 225 -2.15 -7.47 5.21
C ASP A 225 -0.67 -7.05 5.11
N SER A 226 -0.37 -5.82 4.68
CA SER A 226 0.98 -5.25 4.75
C SER A 226 1.49 -5.12 6.18
N LEU A 227 0.67 -4.62 7.10
CA LEU A 227 1.01 -4.49 8.51
C LEU A 227 1.27 -5.86 9.16
N ARG A 228 0.44 -6.88 8.86
CA ARG A 228 0.67 -8.25 9.33
C ARG A 228 2.02 -8.81 8.90
N ARG A 229 2.44 -8.55 7.65
CA ARG A 229 3.77 -8.95 7.17
C ARG A 229 4.88 -8.26 7.96
N VAL A 230 4.76 -6.95 8.16
CA VAL A 230 5.71 -6.18 8.99
C VAL A 230 5.78 -6.75 10.39
N VAL A 231 4.65 -6.97 11.06
CA VAL A 231 4.61 -7.50 12.43
C VAL A 231 5.21 -8.90 12.52
N ALA A 232 4.91 -9.80 11.58
CA ALA A 232 5.52 -11.12 11.54
C ALA A 232 7.04 -11.05 11.38
N GLU A 233 7.54 -10.23 10.45
CA GLU A 233 8.98 -10.04 10.26
C GLU A 233 9.67 -9.40 11.49
N LEU A 234 9.00 -8.47 12.19
CA LEU A 234 9.52 -7.85 13.41
C LEU A 234 9.66 -8.87 14.55
N GLN A 235 8.72 -9.82 14.67
CA GLN A 235 8.77 -10.86 15.70
C GLN A 235 10.00 -11.78 15.54
N ASP A 236 10.49 -11.96 14.32
CA ASP A 236 11.69 -12.74 14.00
C ASP A 236 13.02 -12.00 14.30
N ILE A 237 12.99 -10.71 14.64
CA ILE A 237 14.20 -9.91 14.92
C ILE A 237 14.46 -9.90 16.42
N ALA A 238 15.59 -10.44 16.88
CA ALA A 238 15.93 -10.49 18.31
C ALA A 238 15.85 -9.09 18.97
N PRO A 239 15.18 -8.94 20.13
CA PRO A 239 15.05 -7.66 20.79
C PRO A 239 16.38 -7.25 21.45
N GLN A 240 16.69 -5.95 21.38
CA GLN A 240 17.86 -5.35 22.02
C GLN A 240 17.41 -4.14 22.85
N PRO A 241 16.86 -4.36 24.05
CA PRO A 241 16.28 -3.28 24.84
C PRO A 241 17.34 -2.28 25.28
N LEU A 242 17.09 -0.99 25.02
CA LEU A 242 17.89 0.13 25.52
C LEU A 242 17.07 0.89 26.56
N LEU A 243 17.51 0.87 27.82
CA LEU A 243 16.78 1.50 28.92
C LEU A 243 16.83 3.03 28.85
N GLY A 244 15.70 3.67 29.13
CA GLY A 244 15.59 5.13 29.24
C GLY A 244 16.47 5.71 30.36
N GLY A 245 16.84 6.98 30.21
CA GLY A 245 17.54 7.75 31.23
C GLY A 245 16.61 8.26 32.35
N ASP A 246 17.19 9.01 33.29
CA ASP A 246 16.46 9.65 34.38
C ASP A 246 15.68 10.90 33.92
N GLU A 247 14.74 11.37 34.75
CA GLU A 247 13.92 12.55 34.46
C GLU A 247 14.73 13.83 34.25
N SER A 248 15.94 13.93 34.83
CA SER A 248 16.78 15.12 34.69
C SER A 248 17.17 15.41 33.24
N ARG A 249 17.24 14.36 32.40
CA ARG A 249 17.57 14.39 30.98
C ARG A 249 16.37 14.71 30.09
N GLN A 250 15.15 14.63 30.62
CA GLN A 250 13.92 14.71 29.80
C GLN A 250 13.79 16.05 29.10
N ARG A 251 14.17 17.14 29.77
CA ARG A 251 13.99 18.51 29.25
C ARG A 251 14.69 18.69 27.91
N TRP A 252 15.97 18.35 27.82
CA TRP A 252 16.74 18.53 26.59
C TRP A 252 16.43 17.45 25.56
N LEU A 253 16.22 16.19 25.99
CA LEU A 253 15.77 15.13 25.09
C LEU A 253 14.47 15.50 24.37
N ALA A 254 13.45 15.96 25.12
CA ALA A 254 12.17 16.36 24.56
C ALA A 254 12.28 17.61 23.66
N PHE A 255 13.17 18.55 24.01
CA PHE A 255 13.45 19.71 23.17
C PHE A 255 14.03 19.30 21.81
N TYR A 256 15.07 18.47 21.80
CA TYR A 256 15.70 18.02 20.55
C TYR A 256 14.79 17.08 19.75
N GLU A 257 13.98 16.25 20.41
CA GLU A 257 12.92 15.48 19.76
C GLU A 257 11.95 16.41 19.02
N ALA A 258 11.47 17.45 19.69
CA ALA A 258 10.57 18.43 19.09
C ALA A 258 11.23 19.20 17.95
N TYR A 259 12.47 19.66 18.14
CA TYR A 259 13.23 20.37 17.12
C TYR A 259 13.37 19.54 15.84
N PHE A 260 13.96 18.35 15.93
CA PHE A 260 14.21 17.53 14.75
C PHE A 260 12.92 16.99 14.12
N SER A 261 11.91 16.62 14.92
CA SER A 261 10.63 16.15 14.41
C SER A 261 9.90 17.21 13.58
N ASN A 262 10.05 18.50 13.90
CA ASN A 262 9.48 19.59 13.11
C ASN A 262 10.38 19.96 11.92
N PHE A 263 11.70 19.95 12.10
CA PHE A 263 12.67 20.27 11.04
C PHE A 263 12.50 19.34 9.83
N ILE A 264 12.37 18.02 10.04
CA ILE A 264 12.26 17.07 8.93
C ILE A 264 10.94 17.18 8.15
N GLU A 265 9.95 17.89 8.69
CA GLU A 265 8.67 18.19 8.04
C GLU A 265 8.67 19.58 7.36
N GLY A 266 9.78 20.32 7.43
CA GLY A 266 9.96 21.63 6.78
C GLY A 266 9.76 22.84 7.70
N THR A 267 9.54 22.63 9.00
CA THR A 267 9.51 23.71 9.99
C THR A 267 10.93 23.98 10.49
N GLU A 268 11.66 24.80 9.75
CA GLU A 268 13.07 25.08 10.00
C GLU A 268 13.22 26.36 10.84
N PHE A 269 13.78 26.24 12.04
CA PHE A 269 14.20 27.37 12.88
C PHE A 269 15.68 27.21 13.24
N ASP A 270 16.34 28.32 13.55
CA ASP A 270 17.62 28.25 14.25
C ASP A 270 17.45 27.55 15.60
N LEU A 271 18.48 26.84 16.07
CA LEU A 271 18.39 26.06 17.29
C LEU A 271 18.07 26.93 18.52
N ASP A 272 18.70 28.10 18.64
CA ASP A 272 18.50 29.00 19.78
C ASP A 272 17.12 29.66 19.73
N GLU A 273 16.62 29.96 18.53
CA GLU A 273 15.26 30.45 18.30
C GLU A 273 14.22 29.38 18.67
N ALA A 274 14.39 28.15 18.19
CA ALA A 274 13.52 27.03 18.53
C ALA A 274 13.50 26.76 20.04
N ARG A 275 14.66 26.89 20.71
CA ARG A 275 14.76 26.78 22.18
C ARG A 275 13.94 27.86 22.87
N ALA A 276 14.06 29.11 22.44
CA ALA A 276 13.30 30.22 23.01
C ALA A 276 11.78 30.00 22.83
N ILE A 277 11.35 29.53 21.67
CA ILE A 277 9.95 29.20 21.38
C ILE A 277 9.45 28.07 22.29
N ALA A 278 10.14 26.92 22.29
CA ALA A 278 9.69 25.72 22.98
C ALA A 278 9.69 25.87 24.51
N ILE A 279 10.76 26.45 25.06
CA ILE A 279 11.01 26.45 26.51
C ILE A 279 10.57 27.75 27.17
N ASN A 280 10.82 28.89 26.53
CA ASN A 280 10.55 30.21 27.12
C ASN A 280 9.20 30.78 26.66
N GLY A 281 8.50 30.11 25.72
CA GLY A 281 7.25 30.59 25.15
C GLY A 281 7.42 31.85 24.29
N ALA A 282 8.59 32.04 23.68
CA ALA A 282 8.82 33.19 22.80
C ALA A 282 7.89 33.12 21.56
N GLU A 283 7.33 34.27 21.19
CA GLU A 283 6.50 34.39 19.99
C GLU A 283 7.38 34.63 18.75
N ALA A 284 7.14 33.90 17.66
CA ALA A 284 7.74 34.18 16.36
C ALA A 284 6.74 34.93 15.48
N VAL A 285 6.85 36.27 15.48
CA VAL A 285 5.86 37.16 14.82
C VAL A 285 5.67 36.84 13.34
N GLU A 286 6.75 36.53 12.62
CA GLU A 286 6.69 36.28 11.17
C GLU A 286 6.17 34.87 10.83
N ARG A 287 6.32 33.90 11.74
CA ARG A 287 6.02 32.49 11.51
C ARG A 287 5.29 31.84 12.71
N PRO A 288 4.14 32.38 13.15
CA PRO A 288 3.49 31.97 14.39
C PRO A 288 3.00 30.51 14.37
N ALA A 289 2.54 30.02 13.20
CA ALA A 289 2.11 28.63 13.05
C ALA A 289 3.28 27.63 13.18
N ASP A 290 4.43 27.96 12.58
CA ASP A 290 5.64 27.15 12.68
C ASP A 290 6.16 27.14 14.13
N ALA A 291 6.14 28.28 14.83
CA ALA A 291 6.52 28.34 16.23
C ALA A 291 5.61 27.50 17.13
N HIS A 292 4.29 27.53 16.86
CA HIS A 292 3.33 26.67 17.55
C HIS A 292 3.65 25.18 17.33
N ASP A 293 4.01 24.76 16.11
CA ASP A 293 4.33 23.36 15.81
C ASP A 293 5.47 22.82 16.71
N VAL A 294 6.54 23.62 16.88
CA VAL A 294 7.67 23.30 17.77
C VAL A 294 7.22 23.26 19.23
N ALA A 295 6.53 24.31 19.70
CA ALA A 295 6.08 24.40 21.09
C ALA A 295 5.05 23.31 21.47
N ALA A 296 4.14 22.95 20.57
CA ALA A 296 3.15 21.89 20.79
C ALA A 296 3.81 20.51 20.85
N THR A 297 4.78 20.23 19.97
CA THR A 297 5.53 18.97 19.99
C THR A 297 6.33 18.84 21.29
N TYR A 298 7.00 19.91 21.71
CA TYR A 298 7.76 19.92 22.97
C TYR A 298 6.88 19.69 24.19
N ARG A 299 5.70 20.32 24.24
CA ARG A 299 4.71 20.10 25.32
C ARG A 299 4.29 18.63 25.40
N LEU A 300 3.92 18.02 24.27
CA LEU A 300 3.54 16.59 24.21
C LEU A 300 4.69 15.65 24.58
N ALA A 301 5.93 15.99 24.23
CA ALA A 301 7.10 15.18 24.56
C ALA A 301 7.53 15.31 26.04
N THR A 302 7.22 16.44 26.69
CA THR A 302 7.61 16.72 28.09
C THR A 302 6.54 16.33 29.09
N ASP A 303 5.26 16.42 28.72
CA ASP A 303 4.15 16.09 29.63
C ASP A 303 4.23 14.62 30.08
N ALA A 304 4.32 14.41 31.40
CA ALA A 304 4.59 13.11 31.99
C ALA A 304 3.47 12.08 31.72
N VAL A 305 2.24 12.55 31.54
CA VAL A 305 1.08 11.71 31.22
C VAL A 305 1.08 11.41 29.73
N ASP A 306 1.10 12.44 28.88
CA ASP A 306 0.97 12.28 27.44
C ASP A 306 2.14 11.49 26.83
N ARG A 307 3.36 11.70 27.32
CA ARG A 307 4.57 11.07 26.76
C ARG A 307 4.63 9.55 26.98
N CYS A 308 3.85 9.01 27.91
CA CYS A 308 3.78 7.57 28.19
C CYS A 308 2.37 6.98 27.99
N ARG A 309 1.38 7.80 27.59
CA ARG A 309 0.02 7.36 27.32
C ARG A 309 -0.05 6.56 26.02
N VAL A 310 -0.47 5.30 26.13
CA VAL A 310 -0.65 4.37 25.02
C VAL A 310 -2.10 3.87 25.03
N PRO A 311 -2.70 3.60 23.86
CA PRO A 311 -4.09 3.15 23.80
C PRO A 311 -4.25 1.70 24.29
N ALA A 312 -5.36 1.41 24.95
CA ALA A 312 -5.78 0.06 25.33
C ALA A 312 -6.48 -0.68 24.18
N ASP A 313 -7.18 0.05 23.30
CA ASP A 313 -7.90 -0.49 22.15
C ASP A 313 -7.88 0.48 20.95
N GLY A 314 -8.44 0.02 19.82
CA GLY A 314 -8.47 0.81 18.60
C GLY A 314 -9.36 2.07 18.66
N GLY A 315 -10.30 2.15 19.59
CA GLY A 315 -11.10 3.35 19.84
C GLY A 315 -10.26 4.41 20.57
N GLU A 316 -9.59 4.02 21.65
CA GLU A 316 -8.67 4.91 22.37
C GLU A 316 -7.50 5.36 21.49
N LEU A 317 -7.02 4.50 20.58
CA LEU A 317 -6.02 4.90 19.58
C LEU A 317 -6.52 6.09 18.75
N ILE A 318 -7.75 6.01 18.25
CA ILE A 318 -8.34 7.08 17.43
C ILE A 318 -8.44 8.38 18.23
N GLU A 319 -8.92 8.32 19.47
CA GLU A 319 -9.02 9.50 20.34
C GLU A 319 -7.65 10.12 20.60
N LEU A 320 -6.66 9.31 21.00
CA LEU A 320 -5.29 9.77 21.23
C LEU A 320 -4.65 10.43 20.01
N LEU A 321 -4.82 9.84 18.83
CA LEU A 321 -4.29 10.42 17.59
C LEU A 321 -4.97 11.76 17.29
N ARG A 322 -6.29 11.87 17.49
CA ARG A 322 -7.03 13.11 17.26
C ARG A 322 -6.65 14.20 18.24
N ASP A 323 -6.53 13.88 19.53
CA ASP A 323 -6.18 14.85 20.58
C ASP A 323 -4.76 15.41 20.35
N ARG A 324 -3.79 14.51 20.13
CA ARG A 324 -2.40 14.91 19.83
C ARG A 324 -2.33 15.74 18.55
N HIS A 325 -3.04 15.33 17.50
CA HIS A 325 -3.08 16.08 16.25
C HIS A 325 -3.79 17.44 16.42
N ALA A 326 -4.86 17.53 17.20
CA ALA A 326 -5.56 18.77 17.47
C ALA A 326 -4.63 19.78 18.14
N LEU A 327 -3.85 19.34 19.13
CA LEU A 327 -2.86 20.18 19.79
C LEU A 327 -1.72 20.58 18.85
N LEU A 328 -1.16 19.62 18.08
CA LEU A 328 -0.07 19.89 17.14
C LEU A 328 -0.49 20.93 16.09
N MET A 329 -1.66 20.75 15.47
CA MET A 329 -2.10 21.57 14.35
C MET A 329 -2.94 22.79 14.77
N ALA A 330 -3.08 23.11 16.06
CA ALA A 330 -4.01 24.14 16.53
C ALA A 330 -3.83 25.53 15.87
N ALA A 331 -2.61 25.90 15.47
CA ALA A 331 -2.32 27.14 14.75
C ALA A 331 -2.54 27.07 13.22
N ARG A 332 -3.05 25.94 12.70
CA ARG A 332 -3.30 25.66 11.28
C ARG A 332 -4.75 25.20 11.06
N PRO A 333 -5.74 26.09 11.24
CA PRO A 333 -7.17 25.73 11.11
C PRO A 333 -7.52 25.16 9.73
N GLU A 334 -6.80 25.57 8.68
CA GLU A 334 -6.93 25.05 7.31
C GLU A 334 -6.54 23.57 7.18
N ARG A 335 -5.76 23.03 8.12
CA ARG A 335 -5.39 21.61 8.22
C ARG A 335 -6.31 20.79 9.10
N ARG A 336 -7.39 21.42 9.60
CA ARG A 336 -8.48 20.80 10.37
C ARG A 336 -7.99 19.98 11.57
N PRO A 337 -7.49 20.65 12.62
CA PRO A 337 -6.87 19.99 13.76
C PRO A 337 -7.81 18.96 14.41
N GLY A 338 -7.37 17.71 14.51
CA GLY A 338 -8.08 16.61 15.17
C GLY A 338 -9.11 15.92 14.28
N MET A 339 -9.27 16.37 13.04
CA MET A 339 -10.23 15.81 12.07
C MET A 339 -9.51 14.93 11.06
N PHE A 340 -10.06 13.74 10.79
CA PHE A 340 -9.55 12.92 9.70
C PHE A 340 -9.73 13.58 8.34
N LYS A 341 -8.85 13.23 7.42
CA LYS A 341 -8.90 13.66 6.02
C LYS A 341 -10.24 13.32 5.38
N GLU A 342 -10.72 14.21 4.52
CA GLU A 342 -11.94 13.99 3.71
C GLU A 342 -11.62 13.68 2.24
N ARG A 343 -10.35 13.85 1.84
CA ARG A 343 -9.88 13.60 0.48
C ARG A 343 -8.74 12.59 0.50
N LEU A 344 -8.52 11.93 -0.64
CA LEU A 344 -7.35 11.09 -0.83
C LEU A 344 -6.08 11.93 -0.71
N ASN A 345 -5.11 11.43 0.03
CA ASN A 345 -3.76 12.01 0.12
C ASN A 345 -2.73 11.01 -0.43
N PHE A 346 -1.61 11.57 -0.87
CA PHE A 346 -0.58 10.87 -1.60
C PHE A 346 0.80 11.30 -1.11
N ALA A 347 1.77 10.38 -1.19
CA ALA A 347 3.19 10.69 -1.11
C ALA A 347 3.85 10.27 -2.43
N GLY A 348 4.23 11.24 -3.25
CA GLY A 348 4.63 10.97 -4.64
C GLY A 348 3.49 10.29 -5.41
N GLY A 349 3.75 9.09 -5.95
CA GLY A 349 2.74 8.27 -6.64
C GLY A 349 1.98 7.28 -5.73
N TYR A 350 2.26 7.29 -4.43
CA TYR A 350 1.67 6.35 -3.49
C TYR A 350 0.38 6.91 -2.88
N GLN A 351 -0.75 6.22 -3.07
CA GLN A 351 -2.04 6.57 -2.46
C GLN A 351 -2.16 5.92 -1.08
N PHE A 352 -2.51 6.67 -0.04
CA PHE A 352 -2.80 6.10 1.29
C PHE A 352 -4.28 5.66 1.43
N VAL A 353 -4.67 5.20 2.62
CA VAL A 353 -6.03 4.70 2.93
C VAL A 353 -7.10 5.73 2.56
N GLU A 354 -8.22 5.27 1.98
CA GLU A 354 -9.33 6.16 1.65
C GLU A 354 -9.99 6.76 2.92
N PRO A 355 -10.47 8.02 2.88
CA PRO A 355 -11.11 8.69 4.03
C PRO A 355 -12.13 7.84 4.79
N ALA A 356 -13.02 7.16 4.07
CA ALA A 356 -14.09 6.35 4.66
C ALA A 356 -13.58 5.08 5.37
N LEU A 357 -12.34 4.66 5.09
CA LEU A 357 -11.72 3.46 5.66
C LEU A 357 -10.76 3.79 6.81
N VAL A 358 -10.42 5.06 7.05
CA VAL A 358 -9.44 5.46 8.06
C VAL A 358 -9.78 4.93 9.47
N PRO A 359 -10.99 5.15 10.02
CA PRO A 359 -11.28 4.70 11.39
C PRO A 359 -11.18 3.18 11.52
N GLY A 360 -11.81 2.43 10.60
CA GLY A 360 -11.76 0.97 10.64
C GLY A 360 -10.36 0.41 10.46
N THR A 361 -9.51 1.07 9.64
CA THR A 361 -8.13 0.61 9.41
C THR A 361 -7.24 0.87 10.62
N LEU A 362 -7.43 1.98 11.34
CA LEU A 362 -6.72 2.22 12.61
C LEU A 362 -7.11 1.18 13.65
N THR A 363 -8.41 0.93 13.83
CA THR A 363 -8.89 -0.07 14.80
C THR A 363 -8.39 -1.47 14.45
N ALA A 364 -8.64 -1.94 13.23
CA ALA A 364 -8.21 -3.27 12.81
C ALA A 364 -6.68 -3.40 12.76
N GLY A 365 -5.97 -2.32 12.47
CA GLY A 365 -4.52 -2.26 12.49
C GLY A 365 -3.97 -2.38 13.90
N PHE A 366 -4.58 -1.70 14.87
CA PHE A 366 -4.19 -1.80 16.27
C PHE A 366 -4.33 -3.22 16.82
N ASP A 367 -5.40 -3.95 16.45
CA ASP A 367 -5.58 -5.34 16.84
C ASP A 367 -4.43 -6.24 16.37
N VAL A 368 -3.78 -5.93 15.23
CA VAL A 368 -2.60 -6.67 14.73
C VAL A 368 -1.38 -6.48 15.64
N LEU A 369 -1.31 -5.37 16.39
CA LEU A 369 -0.20 -5.09 17.31
C LEU A 369 -0.35 -5.79 18.67
N ALA A 370 -1.49 -6.43 18.96
CA ALA A 370 -1.84 -6.93 20.29
C ALA A 370 -0.82 -7.92 20.89
N GLU A 371 -0.15 -8.72 20.04
CA GLU A 371 0.82 -9.74 20.48
C GLU A 371 2.26 -9.20 20.63
N ILE A 372 2.51 -7.93 20.30
CA ILE A 372 3.85 -7.35 20.35
C ILE A 372 4.16 -6.86 21.76
N VAL A 373 5.01 -7.59 22.47
CA VAL A 373 5.44 -7.26 23.84
C VAL A 373 6.67 -6.35 23.86
N ASP A 374 7.61 -6.51 22.93
CA ASP A 374 8.83 -5.70 22.89
C ASP A 374 8.52 -4.23 22.53
N PRO A 375 8.94 -3.24 23.35
CA PRO A 375 8.64 -1.83 23.13
C PRO A 375 9.13 -1.28 21.80
N LEU A 376 10.33 -1.65 21.33
CA LEU A 376 10.86 -1.15 20.06
C LEU A 376 10.08 -1.72 18.89
N ARG A 377 9.83 -3.03 18.85
CA ARG A 377 8.98 -3.66 17.82
C ARG A 377 7.59 -3.02 17.78
N ARG A 378 7.00 -2.75 18.95
CA ARG A 378 5.68 -2.11 19.05
C ARG A 378 5.70 -0.67 18.56
N ALA A 379 6.75 0.08 18.88
CA ALA A 379 6.97 1.44 18.37
C ALA A 379 7.12 1.48 16.84
N VAL A 380 7.90 0.56 16.25
CA VAL A 380 8.04 0.45 14.79
C VAL A 380 6.70 0.10 14.14
N ALA A 381 5.97 -0.89 14.68
CA ALA A 381 4.67 -1.28 14.16
C ALA A 381 3.62 -0.15 14.27
N MET A 382 3.61 0.60 15.39
CA MET A 382 2.74 1.76 15.59
C MET A 382 3.07 2.87 14.59
N MET A 383 4.36 3.14 14.38
CA MET A 383 4.80 4.11 13.37
C MET A 383 4.30 3.73 11.98
N VAL A 384 4.51 2.47 11.55
CA VAL A 384 4.05 1.97 10.26
C VAL A 384 2.53 2.08 10.14
N LEU A 385 1.77 1.68 11.17
CA LEU A 385 0.31 1.80 11.16
C LEU A 385 -0.14 3.25 10.88
N VAL A 386 0.37 4.21 11.64
CA VAL A 386 -0.05 5.61 11.50
C VAL A 386 0.39 6.20 10.15
N THR A 387 1.62 5.93 9.70
CA THR A 387 2.14 6.48 8.44
C THR A 387 1.47 5.87 7.20
N GLU A 388 1.09 4.58 7.26
CA GLU A 388 0.42 3.89 6.15
C GLU A 388 -1.08 4.22 6.06
N VAL A 389 -1.75 4.46 7.19
CA VAL A 389 -3.13 4.97 7.19
C VAL A 389 -3.15 6.43 6.74
N HIS A 390 -2.18 7.22 7.20
CA HIS A 390 -2.06 8.64 6.91
C HIS A 390 -3.38 9.40 7.19
N PRO A 391 -3.90 9.36 8.43
CA PRO A 391 -5.28 9.72 8.76
C PRO A 391 -5.64 11.21 8.60
N PHE A 392 -4.67 12.11 8.61
CA PHE A 392 -4.90 13.57 8.63
C PHE A 392 -4.43 14.25 7.34
N ASP A 393 -4.86 15.51 7.13
CA ASP A 393 -4.47 16.32 5.98
C ASP A 393 -2.99 16.74 6.02
N ASP A 394 -2.40 16.85 7.22
CA ASP A 394 -0.98 17.13 7.49
C ASP A 394 -0.60 16.58 8.88
N GLY A 395 0.67 16.64 9.29
CA GLY A 395 1.09 16.29 10.65
C GLY A 395 1.21 14.79 10.95
N ASN A 396 0.92 13.92 9.99
CA ASN A 396 0.94 12.46 10.17
C ASN A 396 2.29 11.93 10.65
N GLY A 397 3.40 12.43 10.11
CA GLY A 397 4.75 12.02 10.53
C GLY A 397 5.04 12.38 11.99
N ARG A 398 4.67 13.59 12.43
CA ARG A 398 4.85 14.07 13.81
C ARG A 398 4.03 13.24 14.80
N VAL A 399 2.76 12.99 14.48
CA VAL A 399 1.88 12.16 15.31
C VAL A 399 2.40 10.71 15.37
N ALA A 400 2.88 10.15 14.26
CA ALA A 400 3.43 8.79 14.22
C ALA A 400 4.68 8.66 15.11
N ARG A 401 5.59 9.64 15.09
CA ARG A 401 6.78 9.64 15.97
C ARG A 401 6.41 9.77 17.45
N LEU A 402 5.46 10.64 17.79
CA LEU A 402 4.95 10.75 19.17
C LEU A 402 4.29 9.46 19.64
N ALA A 403 3.47 8.82 18.80
CA ALA A 403 2.84 7.55 19.12
C ALA A 403 3.88 6.44 19.34
N ALA A 404 4.88 6.34 18.46
CA ALA A 404 5.97 5.38 18.61
C ALA A 404 6.79 5.64 19.89
N ASN A 405 7.12 6.89 20.20
CA ASN A 405 7.87 7.25 21.40
C ASN A 405 7.07 7.05 22.69
N ALA A 406 5.73 7.12 22.64
CA ALA A 406 4.88 6.75 23.77
C ALA A 406 5.01 5.27 24.12
N GLU A 407 5.11 4.39 23.12
CA GLU A 407 5.37 2.95 23.34
C GLU A 407 6.71 2.70 24.02
N LEU A 408 7.76 3.37 23.56
CA LEU A 408 9.10 3.25 24.13
C LEU A 408 9.11 3.75 25.58
N THR A 409 8.53 4.91 25.83
CA THR A 409 8.48 5.51 27.18
C THR A 409 7.66 4.64 28.13
N ARG A 410 6.52 4.11 27.68
CA ARG A 410 5.69 3.18 28.47
C ARG A 410 6.42 1.88 28.81
N GLY A 411 7.28 1.42 27.90
CA GLY A 411 8.15 0.25 28.05
C GLY A 411 9.49 0.52 28.76
N GLY A 412 9.73 1.76 29.23
CA GLY A 412 10.97 2.13 29.91
C GLY A 412 12.21 2.15 28.99
N GLN A 413 12.03 2.28 27.68
CA GLN A 413 13.10 2.31 26.69
C GLN A 413 13.40 3.73 26.19
N VAL A 414 14.62 3.91 25.67
CA VAL A 414 15.06 5.16 25.03
C VAL A 414 14.16 5.49 23.83
N ARG A 415 13.82 6.77 23.70
CA ARG A 415 12.98 7.32 22.63
C ARG A 415 13.75 7.41 21.30
N LEU A 416 13.02 7.47 20.19
CA LEU A 416 13.57 7.69 18.85
C LEU A 416 13.65 9.19 18.56
N ILE A 417 14.82 9.64 18.10
CA ILE A 417 15.00 10.95 17.50
C ILE A 417 15.60 10.73 16.10
N ILE A 418 14.98 11.33 15.09
CA ILE A 418 15.45 11.29 13.70
C ILE A 418 16.07 12.64 13.38
N PRO A 419 17.40 12.80 13.48
CA PRO A 419 18.04 14.09 13.22
C PRO A 419 18.01 14.45 11.73
N THR A 420 18.23 15.73 11.43
CA THR A 420 18.12 16.29 10.08
C THR A 420 18.92 15.51 9.04
N VAL A 421 20.15 15.13 9.38
CA VAL A 421 21.05 14.38 8.49
C VAL A 421 20.52 12.97 8.14
N TYR A 422 19.67 12.41 9.00
CA TYR A 422 19.16 11.04 8.89
C TYR A 422 17.76 10.95 8.27
N ARG A 423 17.20 12.10 7.88
CA ARG A 423 15.87 12.22 7.28
C ARG A 423 15.68 11.31 6.06
N ASN A 424 16.63 11.29 5.13
CA ASN A 424 16.49 10.53 3.89
C ASN A 424 16.52 9.01 4.13
N ASN A 425 17.35 8.54 5.08
CA ASN A 425 17.35 7.15 5.50
C ASN A 425 15.98 6.76 6.05
N TYR A 426 15.45 7.56 6.98
CA TYR A 426 14.14 7.35 7.59
C TYR A 426 13.01 7.27 6.54
N LEU A 427 12.91 8.27 5.65
CA LEU A 427 11.87 8.30 4.63
C LEU A 427 12.02 7.18 3.60
N SER A 428 13.25 6.80 3.26
CA SER A 428 13.51 5.67 2.36
C SER A 428 13.08 4.34 2.98
N GLY A 429 13.31 4.16 4.29
CA GLY A 429 12.84 2.99 5.04
C GLY A 429 11.32 2.85 5.03
N LEU A 430 10.61 3.94 5.34
CA LEU A 430 9.15 3.97 5.26
C LEU A 430 8.66 3.68 3.84
N THR A 431 9.23 4.36 2.84
CA THR A 431 8.86 4.17 1.43
C THR A 431 9.07 2.73 0.96
N ALA A 432 10.16 2.08 1.39
CA ALA A 432 10.42 0.68 1.04
C ALA A 432 9.33 -0.25 1.60
N VAL A 433 8.82 0.02 2.82
CA VAL A 433 7.70 -0.72 3.42
C VAL A 433 6.41 -0.44 2.66
N SER A 434 6.09 0.82 2.38
CA SER A 434 4.90 1.23 1.62
C SER A 434 4.83 0.53 0.25
N LEU A 435 5.98 0.40 -0.44
CA LEU A 435 6.11 -0.24 -1.74
C LEU A 435 6.26 -1.78 -1.69
N GLY A 436 6.25 -2.38 -0.49
CA GLY A 436 6.38 -3.83 -0.31
C GLY A 436 7.68 -4.41 -0.85
N ARG A 437 8.80 -3.67 -0.73
CA ARG A 437 10.10 -4.14 -1.23
C ARG A 437 10.61 -5.34 -0.39
N PRO A 438 11.24 -6.35 -1.01
CA PRO A 438 11.89 -7.43 -0.25
C PRO A 438 12.89 -6.87 0.78
N GLY A 439 12.81 -7.33 2.03
CA GLY A 439 13.70 -6.88 3.11
C GLY A 439 13.41 -5.47 3.66
N ALA A 440 12.31 -4.83 3.24
CA ALA A 440 11.95 -3.49 3.69
C ALA A 440 11.77 -3.39 5.20
N THR A 441 11.09 -4.36 5.83
CA THR A 441 10.88 -4.37 7.28
C THR A 441 12.19 -4.40 8.06
N ARG A 442 13.12 -5.27 7.66
CA ARG A 442 14.46 -5.35 8.27
C ARG A 442 15.25 -4.06 8.07
N SER A 443 15.14 -3.44 6.89
CA SER A 443 15.79 -2.16 6.61
C SER A 443 15.25 -1.04 7.51
N LEU A 444 13.93 -0.92 7.62
CA LEU A 444 13.27 0.05 8.51
C LEU A 444 13.64 -0.20 9.98
N TRP A 445 13.66 -1.47 10.41
CA TRP A 445 14.14 -1.86 11.74
C TRP A 445 15.56 -1.33 11.99
N SER A 446 16.53 -1.65 11.12
CA SER A 446 17.92 -1.24 11.30
C SER A 446 18.07 0.29 11.33
N ILE A 447 17.25 1.00 10.54
CA ILE A 447 17.23 2.46 10.55
C ILE A 447 16.80 3.00 11.90
N LEU A 448 15.68 2.50 12.44
CA LEU A 448 15.10 2.97 13.71
C LEU A 448 15.89 2.48 14.92
N GLU A 449 16.43 1.26 14.90
CA GLU A 449 17.34 0.74 15.92
C GLU A 449 18.62 1.60 16.01
N PHE A 450 19.20 1.98 14.87
CA PHE A 450 20.34 2.89 14.85
C PHE A 450 19.98 4.27 15.43
N ALA A 451 18.82 4.82 15.08
CA ALA A 451 18.34 6.07 15.67
C ALA A 451 18.16 5.96 17.19
N GLN A 452 17.62 4.85 17.70
CA GLN A 452 17.48 4.62 19.14
C GLN A 452 18.85 4.54 19.84
N ARG A 453 19.80 3.82 19.25
CA ARG A 453 21.18 3.71 19.76
C ARG A 453 21.89 5.06 19.77
N TRP A 454 21.68 5.86 18.73
CA TRP A 454 22.20 7.22 18.67
C TRP A 454 21.61 8.09 19.77
N THR A 455 20.28 8.09 19.95
CA THR A 455 19.64 8.81 21.06
C THR A 455 20.17 8.36 22.42
N ALA A 456 20.40 7.06 22.60
CA ALA A 456 20.91 6.50 23.86
C ALA A 456 22.35 6.91 24.17
N ALA A 457 23.16 7.16 23.14
CA ALA A 457 24.57 7.52 23.26
C ALA A 457 24.81 9.02 23.52
N VAL A 458 23.83 9.88 23.23
CA VAL A 458 23.91 11.33 23.50
C VAL A 458 23.66 11.60 24.99
N ASP A 459 24.46 12.48 25.58
CA ASP A 459 24.19 13.02 26.91
C ASP A 459 23.23 14.19 26.81
N TRP A 460 22.03 14.04 27.40
CA TRP A 460 20.96 15.03 27.40
C TRP A 460 20.88 15.84 28.70
N GLY A 461 21.93 15.82 29.54
CA GLY A 461 21.94 16.52 30.82
C GLY A 461 22.06 18.05 30.72
N ASP A 462 22.82 18.54 29.73
CA ASP A 462 23.11 19.96 29.53
C ASP A 462 22.96 20.40 28.07
N TYR A 463 22.46 21.61 27.85
CA TYR A 463 22.16 22.12 26.50
C TYR A 463 23.40 22.29 25.63
N ASP A 464 24.45 22.91 26.17
CA ASP A 464 25.64 23.28 25.39
C ASP A 464 26.48 22.03 25.10
N ASP A 465 26.61 21.13 26.08
CA ASP A 465 27.25 19.83 25.88
C ASP A 465 26.49 18.96 24.87
N THR A 466 25.15 18.92 24.95
CA THR A 466 24.31 18.21 23.97
C THR A 466 24.54 18.80 22.57
N ARG A 467 24.45 20.13 22.43
CA ARG A 467 24.64 20.83 21.15
C ARG A 467 26.01 20.51 20.54
N ALA A 468 27.07 20.49 21.34
CA ALA A 468 28.41 20.15 20.89
C ALA A 468 28.48 18.70 20.39
N GLN A 469 27.91 17.73 21.11
CA GLN A 469 27.86 16.34 20.68
C GLN A 469 27.07 16.16 19.38
N LEU A 470 25.89 16.77 19.28
CA LEU A 470 25.04 16.71 18.09
C LEU A 470 25.72 17.33 16.86
N THR A 471 26.49 18.40 17.05
CA THR A 471 27.31 19.00 15.98
C THR A 471 28.44 18.05 15.55
N GLY A 472 29.13 17.47 16.53
CA GLY A 472 30.23 16.52 16.30
C GLY A 472 29.81 15.28 15.52
N CYS A 473 28.58 14.78 15.74
CA CYS A 473 28.01 13.64 15.00
C CYS A 473 27.16 14.03 13.78
N HIS A 474 27.20 15.30 13.38
CA HIS A 474 26.59 15.81 12.14
C HIS A 474 25.05 15.87 12.14
N ALA A 475 24.41 15.82 13.31
CA ALA A 475 22.96 15.71 13.45
C ALA A 475 22.18 16.82 12.73
N PHE A 476 22.73 18.04 12.71
CA PHE A 476 22.08 19.23 12.14
C PHE A 476 22.26 19.40 10.62
N LEU A 477 23.12 18.61 9.96
CA LEU A 477 23.37 18.79 8.52
C LEU A 477 22.14 18.42 7.68
N ASP A 478 21.85 19.19 6.62
CA ASP A 478 20.84 18.81 5.63
C ASP A 478 21.20 17.45 5.00
N ALA A 479 20.24 16.53 4.95
CA ALA A 479 20.46 15.16 4.48
C ALA A 479 20.98 15.10 3.03
N ARG A 480 20.51 15.97 2.13
CA ARG A 480 20.96 15.97 0.72
C ARG A 480 22.38 16.49 0.62
N TYR A 481 22.71 17.53 1.38
CA TYR A 481 24.07 18.04 1.48
C TYR A 481 25.01 16.95 2.01
N ALA A 482 24.67 16.31 3.13
CA ALA A 482 25.48 15.25 3.72
C ALA A 482 25.66 14.05 2.77
N GLU A 483 24.62 13.64 2.05
CA GLU A 483 24.72 12.61 1.01
C GLU A 483 25.73 12.98 -0.08
N SER A 484 25.69 14.21 -0.58
CA SER A 484 26.62 14.69 -1.61
C SER A 484 28.08 14.71 -1.16
N GLN A 485 28.32 14.86 0.15
CA GLN A 485 29.64 14.91 0.76
C GLN A 485 30.05 13.55 1.37
N ALA A 486 29.25 12.49 1.18
CA ALA A 486 29.41 11.19 1.82
C ALA A 486 29.51 11.24 3.37
N VAL A 487 28.96 12.28 3.98
CA VAL A 487 28.86 12.44 5.43
C VAL A 487 27.64 11.67 5.95
N ARG A 488 27.74 11.05 7.12
CA ARG A 488 26.68 10.23 7.73
C ARG A 488 26.50 10.62 9.19
N LEU A 489 25.35 10.27 9.77
CA LEU A 489 25.16 10.35 11.21
C LEU A 489 26.10 9.36 11.89
N GLU A 490 26.83 9.81 12.89
CA GLU A 490 27.75 8.98 13.67
C GLU A 490 27.25 8.81 15.11
N LEU A 491 27.70 7.76 15.81
CA LEU A 491 27.49 7.68 17.25
C LEU A 491 28.41 8.70 17.95
N PRO A 492 27.93 9.46 18.94
CA PRO A 492 28.79 10.35 19.73
C PRO A 492 29.99 9.57 20.31
N SER A 493 31.19 10.11 20.17
CA SER A 493 32.38 9.58 20.84
C SER A 493 32.26 9.83 22.35
N HIS A 494 32.33 8.76 23.17
CA HIS A 494 32.36 8.89 24.62
C HIS A 494 33.48 9.86 25.05
N ARG A 495 33.15 10.87 25.88
CA ARG A 495 34.19 11.60 26.62
C ARG A 495 34.93 10.57 27.50
N PRO A 496 36.28 10.57 27.53
CA PRO A 496 37.06 9.57 28.25
C PRO A 496 36.87 9.53 29.78
N ASP A 497 36.11 10.47 30.36
CA ASP A 497 35.97 10.60 31.81
C ASP A 497 34.64 10.05 32.40
N THR A 498 33.78 9.43 31.59
CA THR A 498 32.57 8.76 32.10
C THR A 498 32.79 7.24 32.13
N PRO A 499 32.83 6.58 33.31
CA PRO A 499 33.01 5.14 33.37
C PRO A 499 31.82 4.43 32.70
N PRO A 500 32.04 3.28 32.03
CA PRO A 500 30.98 2.55 31.36
C PRO A 500 29.88 2.16 32.36
N PRO A 501 28.59 2.17 31.95
CA PRO A 501 27.45 1.93 32.86
C PRO A 501 27.36 0.50 33.41
N PHE A 502 28.34 -0.36 33.14
CA PHE A 502 28.40 -1.73 33.64
C PHE A 502 29.81 -2.06 34.08
N SER A 503 30.13 -1.71 35.32
CA SER A 503 31.26 -2.26 36.08
C SER A 503 30.90 -2.27 37.56
N THR A 504 30.01 -3.19 37.93
CA THR A 504 30.07 -4.06 39.13
C THR A 504 29.00 -5.13 39.00
#